data_AF-A0AAN7C3G4-F1
#
_entry.id   AF-A0AAN7C3G4-F1
#
_cell.length_a   1.000
_cell.length_b   1.000
_cell.length_c   1.000
_cell.angle_alpha   90.00
_cell.angle_beta   90.00
_cell.angle_gamma   90.00
#
_symmetry.space_group_name_H-M   'P 1'
#
loop_
_entity.id
_entity.type
_entity.pdbx_description
1 polymer ?
#
loop_
_entity_poly.entity_id
_entity_poly.type
_entity_poly.pdbx_seq_one_letter_code
_entity_poly.pdbx_strand_id
1 'polypeptide(L)'
;MSNKGSAYGQAAGDTDFRKKYDLDEYAAKAKEREAAEKEERKARWEAKMAGKKYYKPMDGTETLTTARNATQDFSKLVGTSTLVPAGAGVGKRGRGAGFYCEACDLTFKDNLQWVEHTNSMQHQRNIGATGEVRKATAEEVHARIEALWEREQERKREQVVSLKERLEVRKEEEEKEREEKRRKRKEAGERRRLEKEAALKIKTEYGEDVRIEGEHDEDDMMTALGFTGFGSTANSSASSAAAASLLKRQLKEMQSAKDIPGISCGLVDDSNIFEWEVMLMISDDCKYYGGGNFRAHLTFPPTYPLMPPKMVFQKPIPFHPNIYANGELCISILHPPEEDKFGYEAASERWSPVQTPETILLSVISLFEDPNDESPANVEAARLLREEREGKSKEFRRRCRKCVRESLGED
;
A
#
# COMPACT_ATOMS: atom_id res chain seq x y z
N MET A 1 -7.50 24.91 -44.88
CA MET A 1 -6.18 24.88 -45.53
C MET A 1 -5.66 26.30 -45.63
N SER A 2 -4.61 26.65 -44.88
CA SER A 2 -3.84 27.87 -45.12
C SER A 2 -2.38 27.53 -44.85
N ASN A 3 -1.65 27.30 -45.93
CA ASN A 3 -0.25 26.89 -45.93
C ASN A 3 0.58 28.17 -45.81
N LYS A 4 1.10 28.47 -44.62
CA LYS A 4 2.16 29.48 -44.46
C LYS A 4 3.39 28.80 -43.87
N GLY A 5 4.36 28.54 -44.73
CA GLY A 5 5.68 28.04 -44.34
C GLY A 5 6.47 29.09 -43.57
N SER A 6 7.25 28.64 -42.59
CA SER A 6 8.25 29.43 -41.87
C SER A 6 9.40 29.80 -42.81
N ALA A 7 10.01 30.97 -42.58
CA ALA A 7 11.10 31.53 -43.39
C ALA A 7 12.41 30.71 -43.37
N TYR A 8 12.49 29.66 -42.54
CA TYR A 8 13.64 28.75 -42.47
C TYR A 8 13.18 27.29 -42.48
N GLY A 9 12.71 26.81 -43.63
CA GLY A 9 12.87 25.44 -44.15
C GLY A 9 12.71 24.17 -43.28
N GLN A 10 12.29 24.23 -42.02
CA GLN A 10 12.07 23.08 -41.16
C GLN A 10 10.57 22.91 -40.88
N ALA A 11 10.08 21.69 -41.13
CA ALA A 11 8.72 21.31 -40.79
C ALA A 11 8.54 21.38 -39.27
N ALA A 12 7.68 22.28 -38.81
CA ALA A 12 7.26 22.31 -37.42
C ALA A 12 6.52 21.00 -37.11
N GLY A 13 7.09 20.20 -36.21
CA GLY A 13 6.42 19.03 -35.65
C GLY A 13 5.07 19.43 -35.05
N ASP A 14 4.07 18.61 -35.33
CA ASP A 14 2.67 18.81 -34.99
C ASP A 14 2.46 19.14 -33.50
N THR A 15 2.14 20.38 -33.18
CA THR A 15 1.76 20.81 -31.84
C THR A 15 0.25 20.63 -31.64
N ASP A 16 -0.22 19.38 -31.66
CA ASP A 16 -1.64 19.03 -31.44
C ASP A 16 -2.03 18.92 -29.96
N PHE A 17 -1.34 19.66 -29.07
CA PHE A 17 -1.70 19.78 -27.65
C PHE A 17 -2.63 20.97 -27.35
N ARG A 18 -3.00 21.76 -28.38
CA ARG A 18 -3.83 22.96 -28.21
C ARG A 18 -5.30 22.61 -28.50
N LYS A 19 -6.15 22.59 -27.47
CA LYS A 19 -7.61 22.43 -27.61
C LYS A 19 -8.13 23.36 -28.71
N LYS A 20 -8.51 22.79 -29.86
CA LYS A 20 -9.20 23.50 -30.94
C LYS A 20 -10.66 23.64 -30.50
N TYR A 21 -11.05 24.84 -30.08
CA TYR A 21 -12.43 25.14 -29.76
C TYR A 21 -13.18 25.35 -31.07
N ASP A 22 -13.79 24.29 -31.60
CA ASP A 22 -14.63 24.37 -32.79
C ASP A 22 -15.98 25.00 -32.42
N LEU A 23 -16.18 26.26 -32.81
CA LEU A 23 -17.40 27.01 -32.48
C LEU A 23 -18.67 26.30 -32.95
N ASP A 24 -18.61 25.56 -34.08
CA ASP A 24 -19.78 24.89 -34.63
C ASP A 24 -20.10 23.62 -33.82
N GLU A 25 -19.09 22.88 -33.37
CA GLU A 25 -19.27 21.75 -32.45
C GLU A 25 -19.87 22.20 -31.11
N TYR A 26 -19.37 23.31 -30.55
CA TYR A 26 -19.92 23.87 -29.31
C TYR A 26 -21.33 24.44 -29.48
N ALA A 27 -21.64 25.04 -30.64
CA ALA A 27 -22.98 25.50 -30.97
C ALA A 27 -23.96 24.34 -31.15
N ALA A 28 -23.52 23.23 -31.76
CA ALA A 28 -24.31 22.00 -31.87
C ALA A 28 -24.60 21.39 -30.50
N LYS A 29 -23.57 21.25 -29.64
CA LYS A 29 -23.72 20.78 -28.25
C LYS A 29 -24.62 21.69 -27.41
N ALA A 30 -24.57 23.01 -27.65
CA ALA A 30 -25.45 23.96 -26.96
C ALA A 30 -26.91 23.79 -27.38
N LYS A 31 -27.19 23.60 -28.67
CA LYS A 31 -28.54 23.32 -29.18
C LYS A 31 -29.09 21.98 -28.68
N GLU A 32 -28.25 20.96 -28.62
CA GLU A 32 -28.61 19.65 -28.08
C GLU A 32 -28.98 19.74 -26.59
N ARG A 33 -28.17 20.46 -25.80
CA ARG A 33 -28.47 20.73 -24.37
C ARG A 33 -29.78 21.52 -24.21
N GLU A 34 -29.99 22.56 -25.01
CA GLU A 34 -31.22 23.37 -24.94
C GLU A 34 -32.47 22.55 -25.31
N ALA A 35 -32.36 21.69 -26.31
CA ALA A 35 -33.43 20.75 -26.68
C ALA A 35 -33.72 19.75 -25.55
N ALA A 36 -32.69 19.17 -24.94
CA ALA A 36 -32.83 18.26 -23.81
C ALA A 36 -33.48 18.93 -22.59
N GLU A 37 -33.06 20.16 -22.25
CA GLU A 37 -33.67 20.96 -21.17
C GLU A 37 -35.13 21.31 -21.46
N LYS A 38 -35.50 21.51 -22.73
CA LYS A 38 -36.88 21.79 -23.14
C LYS A 38 -37.76 20.55 -22.98
N GLU A 39 -37.29 19.39 -23.40
CA GLU A 39 -38.01 18.12 -23.22
C GLU A 39 -38.12 17.72 -21.74
N GLU A 40 -37.05 17.89 -20.95
CA GLU A 40 -37.09 17.67 -19.50
C GLU A 40 -38.11 18.59 -18.82
N ARG A 41 -38.14 19.88 -19.19
CA ARG A 41 -39.11 20.85 -18.65
C ARG A 41 -40.54 20.48 -19.00
N LYS A 42 -40.79 19.99 -20.21
CA LYS A 42 -42.10 19.50 -20.63
C LYS A 42 -42.50 18.27 -19.81
N ALA A 43 -41.62 17.29 -19.66
CA ALA A 43 -41.88 16.10 -18.86
C ALA A 43 -42.09 16.41 -17.36
N ARG A 44 -41.35 17.39 -16.80
CA ARG A 44 -41.59 17.92 -15.44
C ARG A 44 -42.98 18.53 -15.29
N TRP A 45 -43.43 19.29 -16.29
CA TRP A 45 -44.74 19.92 -16.30
C TRP A 45 -45.86 18.89 -16.42
N GLU A 46 -45.71 17.90 -17.31
CA GLU A 46 -46.66 16.79 -17.48
C GLU A 46 -46.80 15.94 -16.21
N ALA A 47 -45.68 15.60 -15.56
CA ALA A 47 -45.70 14.89 -14.28
C ALA A 47 -46.42 15.70 -13.19
N LYS A 48 -46.15 17.01 -13.11
CA LYS A 48 -46.83 17.93 -12.18
C LYS A 48 -48.35 17.97 -12.43
N MET A 49 -48.78 18.04 -13.70
CA MET A 49 -50.20 18.02 -14.07
C MET A 49 -50.87 16.67 -13.76
N ALA A 50 -50.13 15.57 -13.85
CA ALA A 50 -50.59 14.24 -13.46
C ALA A 50 -50.52 13.97 -11.94
N GLY A 51 -50.12 14.95 -11.12
CA GLY A 51 -49.96 14.79 -9.67
C GLY A 51 -48.81 13.85 -9.26
N LYS A 52 -47.93 13.48 -10.20
CA LYS A 52 -46.79 12.58 -9.96
C LYS A 52 -45.51 13.39 -9.80
N LYS A 53 -44.57 12.89 -8.99
CA LYS A 53 -43.21 13.46 -8.94
C LYS A 53 -42.47 13.10 -10.23
N TYR A 54 -41.85 14.10 -10.86
CA TYR A 54 -40.97 13.89 -12.02
C TYR A 54 -39.68 13.23 -11.57
N TYR A 55 -39.24 12.24 -12.35
CA TYR A 55 -37.93 11.63 -12.23
C TYR A 55 -37.32 11.54 -13.63
N LYS A 56 -36.01 11.79 -13.73
CA LYS A 56 -35.28 11.59 -14.97
C LYS A 56 -35.41 10.11 -15.39
N PRO A 57 -35.74 9.82 -16.66
CA PRO A 57 -35.73 8.45 -17.18
C PRO A 57 -34.36 7.79 -17.00
N MET A 58 -34.36 6.48 -16.80
CA MET A 58 -33.15 5.67 -16.68
C MET A 58 -32.55 5.40 -18.06
N ASP A 59 -31.23 5.51 -18.17
CA ASP A 59 -30.41 5.45 -19.38
C ASP A 59 -29.96 4.01 -19.73
N GLY A 60 -30.34 3.00 -18.92
CA GLY A 60 -30.12 1.57 -19.19
C GLY A 60 -28.78 1.02 -18.72
N THR A 61 -27.90 1.87 -18.17
CA THR A 61 -26.61 1.50 -17.58
C THR A 61 -26.70 1.29 -16.06
N GLU A 62 -27.90 1.20 -15.50
CA GLU A 62 -28.09 1.19 -14.05
C GLU A 62 -27.70 -0.14 -13.39
N THR A 63 -27.18 -0.02 -12.17
CA THR A 63 -26.89 -1.16 -11.31
C THR A 63 -28.07 -1.46 -10.38
N LEU A 64 -28.34 -2.75 -10.12
CA LEU A 64 -29.27 -3.14 -9.06
C LEU A 64 -28.82 -2.60 -7.71
N THR A 65 -29.77 -2.21 -6.84
CA THR A 65 -29.42 -1.76 -5.49
C THR A 65 -28.87 -2.94 -4.70
N THR A 66 -27.62 -2.83 -4.25
CA THR A 66 -26.98 -3.78 -3.34
C THR A 66 -26.83 -3.17 -1.95
N ALA A 67 -26.67 -4.05 -0.95
CA ALA A 67 -26.28 -3.60 0.39
C ALA A 67 -24.91 -2.89 0.33
N ARG A 68 -24.70 -1.88 1.18
CA ARG A 68 -23.41 -1.18 1.27
C ARG A 68 -22.34 -2.14 1.79
N ASN A 69 -21.16 -2.09 1.19
CA ASN A 69 -20.02 -2.92 1.59
C ASN A 69 -19.35 -2.43 2.87
N ALA A 70 -19.48 -1.14 3.20
CA ALA A 70 -18.90 -0.52 4.38
C ALA A 70 -19.97 0.02 5.32
N THR A 71 -19.78 -0.18 6.62
CA THR A 71 -20.60 0.42 7.68
C THR A 71 -20.30 1.91 7.76
N GLN A 72 -21.35 2.75 7.79
CA GLN A 72 -21.18 4.17 8.03
C GLN A 72 -20.89 4.40 9.52
N ASP A 73 -19.63 4.68 9.84
CA ASP A 73 -19.19 4.94 11.21
C ASP A 73 -19.25 6.45 11.52
N PHE A 74 -20.30 6.85 12.23
CA PHE A 74 -20.51 8.24 12.64
C PHE A 74 -19.79 8.59 13.97
N SER A 75 -19.25 7.60 14.69
CA SER A 75 -18.63 7.84 16.01
C SER A 75 -17.38 8.71 15.90
N LYS A 76 -16.65 8.59 14.79
CA LYS A 76 -15.45 9.37 14.48
C LYS A 76 -15.70 10.86 14.26
N LEU A 77 -16.96 11.25 14.02
CA LEU A 77 -17.37 12.64 13.79
C LEU A 77 -17.84 13.32 15.09
N VAL A 78 -17.87 12.58 16.22
CA VAL A 78 -18.24 13.15 17.52
C VAL A 78 -17.07 13.99 18.05
N GLY A 79 -17.33 15.27 18.30
CA GLY A 79 -16.34 16.21 18.86
C GLY A 79 -15.41 16.86 17.83
N THR A 80 -15.50 16.51 16.55
CA THR A 80 -14.73 17.17 15.48
C THR A 80 -15.38 18.49 15.07
N SER A 81 -14.62 19.58 15.04
CA SER A 81 -15.05 20.87 14.52
C SER A 81 -14.49 21.10 13.10
N THR A 82 -15.31 21.67 12.21
CA THR A 82 -14.90 21.97 10.82
C THR A 82 -15.14 23.44 10.53
N LEU A 83 -14.10 24.13 10.06
CA LEU A 83 -14.15 25.53 9.67
C LEU A 83 -14.80 25.65 8.28
N VAL A 84 -15.98 26.27 8.22
CA VAL A 84 -16.73 26.45 6.97
C VAL A 84 -16.65 27.92 6.54
N PRO A 85 -16.32 28.22 5.26
CA PRO A 85 -16.25 29.59 4.77
C PRO A 85 -17.57 30.34 4.93
N ALA A 86 -17.50 31.61 5.35
CA ALA A 86 -18.66 32.47 5.48
C ALA A 86 -19.36 32.62 4.12
N GLY A 87 -20.59 32.14 4.00
CA GLY A 87 -21.40 32.14 2.77
C GLY A 87 -21.55 30.79 2.08
N ALA A 88 -20.73 29.78 2.42
CA ALA A 88 -20.85 28.44 1.85
C ALA A 88 -22.13 27.69 2.30
N GLY A 89 -22.74 28.10 3.42
CA GLY A 89 -23.86 27.40 4.07
C GLY A 89 -25.27 27.97 3.85
N VAL A 90 -25.50 28.80 2.82
CA VAL A 90 -26.84 29.40 2.62
C VAL A 90 -27.80 28.38 1.98
N GLY A 91 -28.69 27.82 2.79
CA GLY A 91 -29.75 26.91 2.37
C GLY A 91 -29.29 25.46 2.15
N LYS A 92 -30.21 24.61 1.67
CA LYS A 92 -29.95 23.16 1.52
C LYS A 92 -28.91 22.82 0.44
N ARG A 93 -28.64 23.74 -0.50
CA ARG A 93 -27.69 23.53 -1.62
C ARG A 93 -26.29 24.11 -1.36
N GLY A 94 -26.10 24.83 -0.26
CA GLY A 94 -24.79 25.32 0.13
C GLY A 94 -23.95 24.21 0.78
N ARG A 95 -22.65 24.15 0.49
CA ARG A 95 -21.67 23.28 1.18
C ARG A 95 -21.37 23.82 2.59
N GLY A 96 -22.40 23.83 3.42
CA GLY A 96 -22.34 24.27 4.82
C GLY A 96 -21.87 23.17 5.76
N ALA A 97 -21.92 23.45 7.07
CA ALA A 97 -21.63 22.46 8.10
C ALA A 97 -22.66 21.31 8.07
N GLY A 98 -22.18 20.07 8.02
CA GLY A 98 -22.99 18.85 7.97
C GLY A 98 -22.49 17.85 6.91
N PHE A 99 -23.34 16.88 6.59
CA PHE A 99 -23.08 15.87 5.56
C PHE A 99 -23.48 16.39 4.18
N TYR A 100 -22.55 16.44 3.23
CA TYR A 100 -22.80 16.89 1.87
C TYR A 100 -22.95 15.72 0.90
N CYS A 101 -24.01 15.74 0.09
CA CYS A 101 -24.22 14.78 -0.99
C CYS A 101 -23.89 15.41 -2.34
N GLU A 102 -22.87 14.88 -3.03
CA GLU A 102 -22.46 15.33 -4.36
C GLU A 102 -23.47 14.96 -5.45
N ALA A 103 -24.11 13.78 -5.36
CA ALA A 103 -25.07 13.34 -6.36
C ALA A 103 -26.38 14.16 -6.36
N CYS A 104 -26.67 14.88 -5.28
CA CYS A 104 -27.92 15.61 -5.12
C CYS A 104 -27.72 17.11 -4.86
N ASP A 105 -26.48 17.56 -4.65
CA ASP A 105 -26.13 18.91 -4.21
C ASP A 105 -26.97 19.37 -3.00
N LEU A 106 -27.02 18.52 -1.98
CA LEU A 106 -27.76 18.77 -0.74
C LEU A 106 -26.89 18.55 0.50
N THR A 107 -27.03 19.44 1.47
CA THR A 107 -26.38 19.36 2.79
C THR A 107 -27.40 19.01 3.87
N PHE A 108 -27.05 18.01 4.68
CA PHE A 108 -27.85 17.48 5.78
C PHE A 108 -27.15 17.77 7.11
N LYS A 109 -27.91 18.24 8.09
CA LYS A 109 -27.36 18.67 9.39
C LYS A 109 -27.23 17.52 10.39
N ASP A 110 -27.98 16.45 10.17
CA ASP A 110 -28.10 15.32 11.10
C ASP A 110 -27.84 13.99 10.38
N ASN A 111 -27.36 13.00 11.12
CA ASN A 111 -27.01 11.68 10.60
C ASN A 111 -28.26 10.92 10.10
N LEU A 112 -29.40 11.07 10.78
CA LEU A 112 -30.64 10.41 10.40
C LEU A 112 -31.13 10.91 9.03
N GLN A 113 -31.12 12.24 8.84
CA GLN A 113 -31.49 12.85 7.58
C GLN A 113 -30.54 12.46 6.44
N TRP A 114 -29.25 12.31 6.75
CA TRP A 114 -28.26 11.82 5.80
C TRP A 114 -28.54 10.37 5.38
N VAL A 115 -28.79 9.47 6.33
CA VAL A 115 -29.10 8.06 6.06
C VAL A 115 -30.41 7.93 5.28
N GLU A 116 -31.46 8.64 5.68
CA GLU A 116 -32.73 8.68 4.95
C GLU A 116 -32.54 9.19 3.51
N HIS A 117 -31.72 10.22 3.33
CA HIS A 117 -31.42 10.76 2.01
C HIS A 117 -30.70 9.76 1.12
N THR A 118 -29.63 9.13 1.62
CA THR A 118 -28.82 8.16 0.86
C THR A 118 -29.61 6.91 0.48
N ASN A 119 -30.68 6.60 1.21
CA ASN A 119 -31.61 5.50 0.90
C ASN A 119 -32.85 5.98 0.11
N SER A 120 -32.97 7.26 -0.19
CA SER A 120 -34.12 7.79 -0.93
C SER A 120 -34.05 7.38 -2.41
N MET A 121 -35.21 7.06 -2.99
CA MET A 121 -35.33 6.74 -4.42
C MET A 121 -34.78 7.84 -5.34
N GLN A 122 -34.83 9.09 -4.90
CA GLN A 122 -34.29 10.22 -5.67
C GLN A 122 -32.76 10.18 -5.70
N HIS A 123 -32.12 9.92 -4.56
CA HIS A 123 -30.67 9.77 -4.48
C HIS A 123 -30.20 8.53 -5.26
N GLN A 124 -30.85 7.38 -5.07
CA GLN A 124 -30.52 6.13 -5.75
C GLN A 124 -30.56 6.29 -7.28
N ARG A 125 -31.55 6.98 -7.82
CA ARG A 125 -31.61 7.26 -9.26
C ARG A 125 -30.51 8.21 -9.75
N ASN A 126 -30.16 9.22 -8.95
CA ASN A 126 -29.08 10.15 -9.31
C ASN A 126 -27.71 9.46 -9.36
N ILE A 127 -27.49 8.41 -8.56
CA ILE A 127 -26.27 7.60 -8.60
C ILE A 127 -26.34 6.45 -9.63
N GLY A 128 -27.43 6.36 -10.41
CA GLY A 128 -27.62 5.29 -11.40
C GLY A 128 -27.96 3.92 -10.80
N ALA A 129 -28.52 3.87 -9.59
CA ALA A 129 -29.01 2.64 -8.97
C ALA A 129 -30.53 2.48 -9.18
N THR A 130 -30.96 1.29 -9.59
CA THR A 130 -32.39 0.93 -9.63
C THR A 130 -32.85 0.62 -8.22
N GLY A 131 -34.03 1.10 -7.79
CA GLY A 131 -34.61 0.76 -6.48
C GLY A 131 -34.98 -0.72 -6.29
N GLU A 132 -34.70 -1.55 -7.29
CA GLU A 132 -34.84 -3.00 -7.23
C GLU A 132 -33.60 -3.62 -6.57
N VAL A 133 -33.86 -4.45 -5.56
CA VAL A 133 -32.82 -5.09 -4.75
C VAL A 133 -32.40 -6.40 -5.41
N ARG A 134 -31.09 -6.59 -5.62
CA ARG A 134 -30.55 -7.89 -6.05
C ARG A 134 -30.79 -8.93 -4.95
N LYS A 135 -31.47 -10.03 -5.30
CA LYS A 135 -31.55 -11.20 -4.42
C LYS A 135 -30.19 -11.91 -4.40
N ALA A 136 -29.69 -12.20 -3.20
CA ALA A 136 -28.44 -12.94 -3.03
C ALA A 136 -28.57 -14.37 -3.57
N THR A 137 -27.51 -14.91 -4.16
CA THR A 137 -27.46 -16.32 -4.57
C THR A 137 -27.15 -17.21 -3.38
N ALA A 138 -27.43 -18.51 -3.47
CA ALA A 138 -27.07 -19.47 -2.42
C ALA A 138 -25.56 -19.46 -2.16
N GLU A 139 -24.75 -19.41 -3.21
CA GLU A 139 -23.28 -19.35 -3.13
C GLU A 139 -22.81 -18.10 -2.36
N GLU A 140 -23.38 -16.92 -2.64
CA GLU A 140 -23.06 -15.68 -1.92
C GLU A 140 -23.43 -15.77 -0.43
N VAL A 141 -24.54 -16.45 -0.10
CA VAL A 141 -24.94 -16.69 1.29
C VAL A 141 -23.99 -17.66 1.99
N HIS A 142 -23.59 -18.74 1.32
CA HIS A 142 -22.62 -19.70 1.83
C HIS A 142 -21.27 -19.03 2.13
N ALA A 143 -20.73 -18.26 1.17
CA ALA A 143 -19.48 -17.51 1.35
C ALA A 143 -19.57 -16.52 2.52
N ARG A 144 -20.73 -15.85 2.70
CA ARG A 144 -20.93 -14.92 3.82
C ARG A 144 -21.00 -15.64 5.17
N ILE A 145 -21.64 -16.80 5.24
CA ILE A 145 -21.69 -17.62 6.45
C ILE A 145 -20.29 -18.11 6.82
N GLU A 146 -19.52 -18.56 5.82
CA GLU A 146 -18.14 -19.01 6.01
C GLU A 146 -17.24 -17.88 6.54
N ALA A 147 -17.32 -16.69 5.95
CA ALA A 147 -16.57 -15.52 6.43
C ALA A 147 -16.95 -15.09 7.86
N LEU A 148 -18.23 -15.18 8.23
CA LEU A 148 -18.69 -14.90 9.60
C LEU A 148 -18.22 -15.97 10.58
N TRP A 149 -18.21 -17.25 10.16
CA TRP A 149 -17.70 -18.35 10.95
C TRP A 149 -16.20 -18.21 11.19
N GLU A 150 -15.42 -17.88 10.15
CA GLU A 150 -13.98 -17.66 10.25
C GLU A 150 -13.64 -16.52 11.22
N ARG A 151 -14.32 -15.38 11.11
CA ARG A 151 -14.16 -14.25 12.06
C ARG A 151 -14.46 -14.65 13.51
N GLU A 152 -15.47 -15.50 13.71
CA GLU A 152 -15.81 -16.00 15.05
C GLU A 152 -14.78 -17.02 15.57
N GLN A 153 -14.18 -17.83 14.69
CA GLN A 153 -13.08 -18.72 15.03
C GLN A 153 -11.81 -17.95 15.37
N GLU A 154 -11.49 -16.90 14.61
CA GLU A 154 -10.37 -15.99 14.89
C GLU A 154 -10.54 -15.34 16.26
N ARG A 155 -11.72 -14.75 16.53
CA ARG A 155 -12.06 -14.19 17.85
C ARG A 155 -11.92 -15.22 18.99
N LYS A 156 -12.27 -16.50 18.75
CA LYS A 156 -12.08 -17.58 19.72
C LYS A 156 -10.61 -17.97 19.89
N ARG A 157 -9.82 -17.99 18.82
CA ARG A 157 -8.36 -18.23 18.86
C ARG A 157 -7.63 -17.13 19.61
N GLU A 158 -8.02 -15.87 19.40
CA GLU A 158 -7.50 -14.73 20.16
C GLU A 158 -7.83 -14.82 21.65
N GLN A 159 -8.99 -15.37 22.00
CA GLN A 159 -9.39 -15.66 23.38
C GLN A 159 -8.63 -16.82 24.02
N VAL A 160 -7.73 -17.51 23.32
CA VAL A 160 -6.86 -18.53 23.91
C VAL A 160 -5.73 -17.86 24.70
N VAL A 161 -5.91 -17.80 26.02
CA VAL A 161 -4.99 -17.15 26.98
C VAL A 161 -3.87 -18.10 27.46
N SER A 162 -3.98 -19.41 27.21
CA SER A 162 -3.05 -20.44 27.72
C SER A 162 -1.84 -20.68 26.82
N LEU A 163 -0.61 -20.57 27.36
CA LEU A 163 0.66 -20.84 26.66
C LEU A 163 0.73 -22.27 26.09
N LYS A 164 0.20 -23.25 26.82
CA LYS A 164 0.22 -24.67 26.40
C LYS A 164 -0.63 -24.89 25.15
N GLU A 165 -1.80 -24.25 25.12
CA GLU A 165 -2.76 -24.36 24.02
C GLU A 165 -2.24 -23.65 22.75
N ARG A 166 -1.55 -22.51 22.92
CA ARG A 166 -0.83 -21.84 21.81
C ARG A 166 0.30 -22.68 21.22
N LEU A 167 1.05 -23.42 22.06
CA LEU A 167 2.11 -24.32 21.60
C LEU A 167 1.56 -25.55 20.87
N GLU A 168 0.39 -26.04 21.25
CA GLU A 168 -0.30 -27.15 20.57
C GLU A 168 -0.84 -26.71 19.21
N VAL A 169 -1.49 -25.54 19.11
CA VAL A 169 -1.93 -24.97 17.83
C VAL A 169 -0.75 -24.78 16.86
N ARG A 170 0.38 -24.24 17.33
CA ARG A 170 1.58 -24.08 16.50
C ARG A 170 2.15 -25.41 16.02
N LYS A 171 2.14 -26.45 16.87
CA LYS A 171 2.58 -27.81 16.46
C LYS A 171 1.67 -28.42 15.40
N GLU A 172 0.35 -28.26 15.54
CA GLU A 172 -0.61 -28.73 14.54
C GLU A 172 -0.47 -27.99 13.21
N GLU A 173 -0.21 -26.68 13.24
CA GLU A 173 0.07 -25.88 12.04
C GLU A 173 1.38 -26.32 11.35
N GLU A 174 2.46 -26.52 12.10
CA GLU A 174 3.73 -27.04 11.57
C GLU A 174 3.59 -28.45 10.98
N GLU A 175 2.74 -29.30 11.57
CA GLU A 175 2.45 -30.64 11.08
C GLU A 175 1.64 -30.59 9.77
N LYS A 176 0.58 -29.77 9.71
CA LYS A 176 -0.21 -29.55 8.49
C LYS A 176 0.65 -28.97 7.36
N GLU A 177 1.53 -28.02 7.66
CA GLU A 177 2.45 -27.44 6.67
C GLU A 177 3.44 -28.49 6.15
N ARG A 178 3.94 -29.36 7.04
CA ARG A 178 4.80 -30.49 6.67
C ARG A 178 4.05 -31.51 5.80
N GLU A 179 2.79 -31.79 6.10
CA GLU A 179 1.93 -32.65 5.29
C GLU A 179 1.62 -32.05 3.92
N GLU A 180 1.34 -30.75 3.85
CA GLU A 180 1.10 -30.05 2.59
C GLU A 180 2.38 -30.00 1.73
N LYS A 181 3.54 -29.71 2.34
CA LYS A 181 4.85 -29.79 1.67
C LYS A 181 5.11 -31.21 1.16
N ARG A 182 4.74 -32.25 1.92
CA ARG A 182 4.83 -33.66 1.48
C ARG A 182 3.88 -33.94 0.31
N ARG A 183 2.64 -33.43 0.34
CA ARG A 183 1.66 -33.57 -0.75
C ARG A 183 2.16 -32.89 -2.03
N LYS A 184 2.58 -31.63 -1.95
CA LYS A 184 3.17 -30.88 -3.08
C LYS A 184 4.41 -31.56 -3.67
N ARG A 185 5.27 -32.16 -2.84
CA ARG A 185 6.43 -32.94 -3.31
C ARG A 185 6.02 -34.22 -4.04
N LYS A 186 4.98 -34.92 -3.57
CA LYS A 186 4.43 -36.11 -4.26
C LYS A 186 3.81 -35.74 -5.60
N GLU A 187 2.96 -34.72 -5.64
CA GLU A 187 2.33 -34.21 -6.86
C GLU A 187 3.36 -33.74 -7.90
N ALA A 188 4.40 -33.02 -7.46
CA ALA A 188 5.50 -32.61 -8.35
C ALA A 188 6.33 -33.80 -8.86
N GLY A 189 6.53 -34.82 -8.03
CA GLY A 189 7.22 -36.06 -8.44
C GLY A 189 6.41 -36.87 -9.45
N GLU A 190 5.09 -36.96 -9.26
CA GLU A 190 4.18 -37.64 -10.19
C GLU A 190 4.10 -36.89 -11.53
N ARG A 191 4.00 -35.56 -11.51
CA ARG A 191 4.06 -34.72 -12.71
C ARG A 191 5.35 -34.96 -13.52
N ARG A 192 6.51 -34.99 -12.85
CA ARG A 192 7.80 -35.31 -13.49
C ARG A 192 7.86 -36.72 -14.07
N ARG A 193 7.18 -37.69 -13.45
CA ARG A 193 7.10 -39.06 -13.98
C ARG A 193 6.25 -39.11 -15.25
N LEU A 194 5.08 -38.47 -15.23
CA LEU A 194 4.20 -38.36 -16.39
C LEU A 194 4.87 -37.63 -17.57
N GLU A 195 5.62 -36.55 -17.30
CA GLU A 195 6.42 -35.86 -18.33
C GLU A 195 7.48 -36.78 -18.95
N LYS A 196 8.18 -37.58 -18.14
CA LYS A 196 9.18 -38.56 -18.63
C LYS A 196 8.54 -39.69 -19.43
N GLU A 197 7.40 -40.22 -18.98
CA GLU A 197 6.65 -41.25 -19.70
C GLU A 197 6.10 -40.70 -21.02
N ALA A 198 5.60 -39.46 -21.04
CA ALA A 198 5.17 -38.78 -22.26
C ALA A 198 6.35 -38.55 -23.22
N ALA A 199 7.51 -38.10 -22.73
CA ALA A 199 8.71 -37.92 -23.54
C ALA A 199 9.23 -39.25 -24.13
N LEU A 200 9.21 -40.34 -23.34
CA LEU A 200 9.54 -41.68 -23.81
C LEU A 200 8.54 -42.16 -24.86
N LYS A 201 7.24 -41.93 -24.65
CA LYS A 201 6.20 -42.31 -25.60
C LYS A 201 6.33 -41.57 -26.93
N ILE A 202 6.60 -40.25 -26.88
CA ILE A 202 6.92 -39.43 -28.05
C ILE A 202 8.16 -39.99 -28.77
N LYS A 203 9.22 -40.35 -28.03
CA LYS A 203 10.43 -40.95 -28.61
C LYS A 203 10.15 -42.30 -29.30
N THR A 204 9.23 -43.11 -28.76
CA THR A 204 8.84 -44.40 -29.34
C THR A 204 7.89 -44.30 -30.53
N GLU A 205 6.99 -43.30 -30.55
CA GLU A 205 5.98 -43.15 -31.63
C GLU A 205 6.58 -42.56 -32.92
N TYR A 206 7.68 -41.80 -32.85
CA TYR A 206 8.28 -41.15 -34.03
C TYR A 206 9.61 -41.73 -34.52
N GLY A 207 10.17 -42.75 -33.87
CA GLY A 207 11.40 -43.41 -34.33
C GLY A 207 12.67 -42.55 -34.18
N GLU A 208 13.81 -43.20 -33.95
CA GLU A 208 15.07 -42.56 -33.53
C GLU A 208 15.82 -41.81 -34.64
N ASP A 209 15.16 -41.46 -35.76
CA ASP A 209 15.79 -40.81 -36.93
C ASP A 209 14.89 -39.77 -37.61
N VAL A 210 14.34 -38.83 -36.83
CA VAL A 210 13.89 -37.54 -37.37
C VAL A 210 14.82 -36.44 -36.85
N ARG A 211 15.83 -36.13 -37.66
CA ARG A 211 16.56 -34.86 -37.59
C ARG A 211 15.56 -33.75 -37.95
N ILE A 212 14.95 -33.14 -36.94
CA ILE A 212 14.22 -31.88 -37.11
C ILE A 212 15.30 -30.82 -37.36
N GLU A 213 15.39 -30.31 -38.59
CA GLU A 213 16.11 -29.07 -38.84
C GLU A 213 15.40 -27.94 -38.08
N GLY A 214 16.05 -27.49 -37.00
CA GLY A 214 15.48 -26.57 -36.04
C GLY A 214 16.04 -26.80 -34.64
N GLU A 215 17.34 -27.11 -34.55
CA GLU A 215 18.11 -26.87 -33.33
C GLU A 215 18.23 -25.35 -33.23
N HIS A 216 17.17 -24.72 -32.73
CA HIS A 216 17.26 -23.39 -32.16
C HIS A 216 17.42 -23.66 -30.68
N ASP A 217 18.60 -23.34 -30.17
CA ASP A 217 18.97 -23.47 -28.77
C ASP A 217 17.78 -23.10 -27.89
N GLU A 218 17.42 -24.00 -26.98
CA GLU A 218 16.31 -23.84 -26.04
C GLU A 218 16.50 -22.58 -25.15
N ASP A 219 17.73 -22.05 -25.13
CA ASP A 219 18.12 -20.78 -24.53
C ASP A 219 17.60 -19.53 -25.28
N ASP A 220 17.40 -19.59 -26.62
CA ASP A 220 16.94 -18.43 -27.41
C ASP A 220 15.41 -18.26 -27.39
N MET A 221 14.64 -19.34 -27.23
CA MET A 221 13.18 -19.25 -27.05
C MET A 221 12.79 -18.85 -25.62
N MET A 222 13.57 -19.26 -24.61
CA MET A 222 13.44 -18.76 -23.24
C MET A 222 13.85 -17.29 -23.09
N THR A 223 14.73 -16.81 -23.99
CA THR A 223 15.10 -15.39 -24.11
C THR A 223 13.99 -14.56 -24.75
N ALA A 224 13.24 -15.10 -25.72
CA ALA A 224 12.11 -14.42 -26.36
C ALA A 224 10.83 -14.35 -25.49
N LEU A 225 10.67 -15.24 -24.50
CA LEU A 225 9.52 -15.28 -23.58
C LEU A 225 9.79 -14.67 -22.19
N GLY A 226 10.94 -14.01 -22.00
CA GLY A 226 11.11 -13.02 -20.93
C GLY A 226 11.32 -13.56 -19.52
N PHE A 227 12.08 -14.65 -19.36
CA PHE A 227 12.48 -15.11 -18.02
C PHE A 227 13.94 -15.62 -17.95
N THR A 228 14.91 -14.70 -17.92
CA THR A 228 16.10 -14.77 -17.04
C THR A 228 16.86 -13.42 -16.98
N GLY A 229 17.04 -12.91 -15.75
CA GLY A 229 18.31 -12.41 -15.20
C GLY A 229 19.12 -11.29 -15.89
N PHE A 230 19.06 -10.11 -15.26
CA PHE A 230 20.19 -9.18 -15.05
C PHE A 230 20.72 -8.38 -16.26
N GLY A 231 20.13 -7.20 -16.48
CA GLY A 231 20.67 -6.23 -17.43
C GLY A 231 19.86 -4.95 -17.61
N SER A 232 19.41 -4.32 -16.51
CA SER A 232 18.79 -2.98 -16.55
C SER A 232 19.79 -1.94 -17.06
N THR A 233 19.85 -1.69 -18.37
CA THR A 233 20.65 -0.61 -18.95
C THR A 233 19.94 0.08 -20.10
N ALA A 234 18.71 0.58 -19.86
CA ALA A 234 18.12 1.58 -20.75
C ALA A 234 17.17 2.58 -20.07
N ASN A 235 16.92 2.49 -18.76
CA ASN A 235 16.03 3.43 -18.05
C ASN A 235 16.55 3.87 -16.67
N SER A 236 17.82 3.62 -16.33
CA SER A 236 18.40 3.87 -15.01
C SER A 236 18.81 5.33 -14.77
N SER A 237 19.13 6.09 -15.81
CA SER A 237 19.63 7.47 -15.68
C SER A 237 18.52 8.49 -15.35
N ALA A 238 17.30 8.26 -15.86
CA ALA A 238 16.15 9.13 -15.60
C ALA A 238 15.56 8.89 -14.19
N SER A 239 15.49 7.64 -13.74
CA SER A 239 15.04 7.27 -12.40
C SER A 239 16.03 7.72 -11.32
N SER A 240 17.34 7.56 -11.54
CA SER A 240 18.37 8.04 -10.61
C SER A 240 18.35 9.57 -10.46
N ALA A 241 18.08 10.32 -11.53
CA ALA A 241 18.01 11.78 -11.48
C ALA A 241 16.81 12.29 -10.66
N ALA A 242 15.64 11.64 -10.81
CA ALA A 242 14.46 11.94 -10.01
C ALA A 242 14.67 11.60 -8.53
N ALA A 243 15.23 10.42 -8.24
CA ALA A 243 15.59 9.99 -6.90
C ALA A 243 16.57 10.97 -6.22
N ALA A 244 17.63 11.36 -6.93
CA ALA A 244 18.60 12.32 -6.43
C ALA A 244 17.98 13.69 -6.11
N SER A 245 17.06 14.19 -6.95
CA SER A 245 16.36 15.46 -6.69
C SER A 245 15.45 15.37 -5.45
N LEU A 246 14.77 14.23 -5.26
CA LEU A 246 13.92 13.99 -4.09
C LEU A 246 14.76 13.93 -2.81
N LEU A 247 15.87 13.19 -2.83
CA LEU A 247 16.79 13.06 -1.70
C LEU A 247 17.41 14.41 -1.30
N LYS A 248 17.80 15.25 -2.27
CA LYS A 248 18.29 16.62 -1.97
C LYS A 248 17.26 17.46 -1.22
N ARG A 249 15.99 17.35 -1.61
CA ARG A 249 14.90 18.05 -0.92
C ARG A 249 14.71 17.51 0.49
N GLN A 250 14.60 16.20 0.64
CA GLN A 250 14.39 15.54 1.94
C GLN A 250 15.56 15.78 2.90
N LEU A 251 16.81 15.76 2.42
CA LEU A 251 17.99 16.05 3.24
C LEU A 251 17.94 17.49 3.77
N LYS A 252 17.59 18.44 2.90
CA LYS A 252 17.44 19.85 3.30
C LYS A 252 16.32 20.03 4.32
N GLU A 253 15.18 19.36 4.11
CA GLU A 253 14.04 19.36 5.04
C GLU A 253 14.50 18.84 6.41
N MET A 254 15.12 17.67 6.47
CA MET A 254 15.68 17.06 7.68
C MET A 254 16.68 17.98 8.40
N GLN A 255 17.60 18.63 7.66
CA GLN A 255 18.59 19.54 8.25
C GLN A 255 17.99 20.86 8.75
N SER A 256 16.86 21.28 8.17
CA SER A 256 16.17 22.52 8.54
C SER A 256 15.11 22.33 9.63
N ALA A 257 14.64 21.10 9.82
CA ALA A 257 13.65 20.74 10.81
C ALA A 257 14.24 20.90 12.22
N LYS A 258 13.69 21.85 12.99
CA LYS A 258 14.06 22.06 14.39
C LYS A 258 13.31 21.13 15.36
N ASP A 259 12.38 20.34 14.82
CA ASP A 259 11.36 19.64 15.60
C ASP A 259 11.67 18.14 15.81
N ILE A 260 12.84 17.66 15.38
CA ILE A 260 13.26 16.26 15.54
C ILE A 260 14.38 16.18 16.59
N PRO A 261 14.05 16.15 17.89
CA PRO A 261 15.06 16.03 18.94
C PRO A 261 15.77 14.68 18.79
N GLY A 262 17.10 14.70 18.86
CA GLY A 262 17.89 13.47 18.91
C GLY A 262 18.33 12.90 17.56
N ILE A 263 18.03 13.54 16.43
CA ILE A 263 18.47 13.07 15.10
C ILE A 263 19.36 14.12 14.45
N SER A 264 20.53 13.68 13.98
CA SER A 264 21.40 14.46 13.09
C SER A 264 21.69 13.65 11.83
N CYS A 265 21.69 14.30 10.67
CA CYS A 265 21.95 13.64 9.39
C CYS A 265 22.85 14.49 8.48
N GLY A 266 23.68 13.81 7.72
CA GLY A 266 24.58 14.39 6.72
C GLY A 266 24.86 13.39 5.61
N LEU A 267 25.70 13.80 4.66
CA LEU A 267 26.22 12.91 3.64
C LEU A 267 27.48 12.24 4.14
N VAL A 268 27.69 10.97 3.78
CA VAL A 268 28.98 10.29 3.99
C VAL A 268 30.04 10.94 3.11
N ASP A 269 29.67 11.26 1.87
CA ASP A 269 30.47 12.00 0.90
C ASP A 269 29.59 13.03 0.20
N ASP A 270 30.04 14.28 0.14
CA ASP A 270 29.34 15.39 -0.53
C ASP A 270 29.09 15.13 -2.01
N SER A 271 29.85 14.21 -2.62
CA SER A 271 29.65 13.80 -4.02
C SER A 271 28.49 12.82 -4.23
N ASN A 272 28.05 12.10 -3.18
CA ASN A 272 27.08 11.02 -3.27
C ASN A 272 25.85 11.26 -2.36
N ILE A 273 24.77 11.78 -2.97
CA ILE A 273 23.49 12.02 -2.29
C ILE A 273 22.76 10.72 -1.86
N PHE A 274 23.17 9.54 -2.34
CA PHE A 274 22.52 8.26 -2.01
C PHE A 274 23.07 7.61 -0.74
N GLU A 275 24.08 8.19 -0.10
CA GLU A 275 24.69 7.65 1.11
C GLU A 275 24.71 8.69 2.22
N TRP A 276 23.89 8.47 3.25
CA TRP A 276 23.75 9.41 4.36
C TRP A 276 24.38 8.81 5.62
N GLU A 277 25.05 9.66 6.39
CA GLU A 277 25.47 9.35 7.75
C GLU A 277 24.43 9.95 8.71
N VAL A 278 23.93 9.13 9.62
CA VAL A 278 22.93 9.51 10.61
C VAL A 278 23.47 9.24 12.00
N MET A 279 23.34 10.21 12.89
CA MET A 279 23.64 10.09 14.30
C MET A 279 22.34 10.17 15.10
N LEU A 280 22.05 9.10 15.84
CA LEU A 280 20.89 8.95 16.70
C LEU A 280 21.32 9.13 18.16
N MET A 281 20.84 10.21 18.76
CA MET A 281 21.00 10.52 20.18
C MET A 281 19.73 10.09 20.89
N ILE A 282 19.80 8.99 21.63
CA ILE A 282 18.65 8.40 22.32
C ILE A 282 18.40 9.18 23.63
N SER A 283 17.15 9.60 23.84
CA SER A 283 16.74 10.31 25.06
C SER A 283 17.14 9.56 26.33
N ASP A 284 17.60 10.29 27.34
CA ASP A 284 18.00 9.74 28.65
C ASP A 284 16.87 8.95 29.35
N ASP A 285 15.62 9.28 29.02
CA ASP A 285 14.42 8.61 29.55
C ASP A 285 14.22 7.18 28.99
N CYS A 286 14.93 6.82 27.92
CA CYS A 286 14.84 5.49 27.32
C CYS A 286 15.37 4.42 28.27
N LYS A 287 14.53 3.42 28.57
CA LYS A 287 14.77 2.40 29.61
C LYS A 287 16.07 1.62 29.47
N TYR A 288 16.45 1.27 28.24
CA TYR A 288 17.59 0.39 27.96
C TYR A 288 18.77 1.11 27.33
N TYR A 289 18.50 2.10 26.47
CA TYR A 289 19.51 2.76 25.64
C TYR A 289 19.65 4.26 25.91
N GLY A 290 19.07 4.76 27.01
CA GLY A 290 19.09 6.19 27.32
C GLY A 290 20.51 6.77 27.38
N GLY A 291 20.67 7.93 26.75
CA GLY A 291 21.95 8.63 26.60
C GLY A 291 22.89 8.06 25.54
N GLY A 292 22.48 7.04 24.78
CA GLY A 292 23.30 6.42 23.73
C GLY A 292 23.39 7.27 22.44
N ASN A 293 24.57 7.29 21.83
CA ASN A 293 24.83 8.00 20.56
C ASN A 293 25.23 7.01 19.46
N PHE A 294 24.25 6.51 18.71
CA PHE A 294 24.48 5.49 17.69
C PHE A 294 24.61 6.09 16.30
N ARG A 295 25.68 5.71 15.61
CA ARG A 295 25.92 6.11 14.22
C ARG A 295 25.43 5.05 13.26
N ALA A 296 24.77 5.45 12.19
CA ALA A 296 24.27 4.56 11.15
C ALA A 296 24.48 5.16 9.76
N HIS A 297 24.62 4.30 8.76
CA HIS A 297 24.61 4.68 7.36
C HIS A 297 23.27 4.30 6.74
N LEU A 298 22.68 5.24 6.00
CA LEU A 298 21.45 5.03 5.24
C LEU A 298 21.80 5.08 3.75
N THR A 299 21.64 3.95 3.06
CA THR A 299 21.99 3.78 1.65
C THR A 299 20.72 3.65 0.81
N PHE A 300 20.52 4.60 -0.10
CA PHE A 300 19.34 4.70 -0.95
C PHE A 300 19.56 4.01 -2.30
N PRO A 301 18.61 3.19 -2.77
CA PRO A 301 18.70 2.62 -4.11
C PRO A 301 18.44 3.69 -5.18
N PRO A 302 18.97 3.52 -6.41
CA PRO A 302 18.65 4.42 -7.54
C PRO A 302 17.15 4.46 -7.90
N THR A 303 16.39 3.46 -7.46
CA THR A 303 14.94 3.34 -7.65
C THR A 303 14.13 3.99 -6.51
N TYR A 304 14.76 4.65 -5.55
CA TYR A 304 14.06 5.37 -4.49
C TYR A 304 13.11 6.44 -5.07
N PRO A 305 11.87 6.59 -4.56
CA PRO A 305 11.27 5.99 -3.36
C PRO A 305 10.49 4.68 -3.62
N LEU A 306 10.62 4.04 -4.78
CA LEU A 306 9.90 2.79 -5.07
C LEU A 306 10.40 1.61 -4.23
N MET A 307 11.70 1.59 -3.93
CA MET A 307 12.33 0.62 -3.05
C MET A 307 12.86 1.31 -1.78
N PRO A 308 12.82 0.62 -0.62
CA PRO A 308 13.32 1.18 0.64
C PRO A 308 14.84 1.37 0.62
N PRO A 309 15.36 2.33 1.40
CA PRO A 309 16.78 2.36 1.72
C PRO A 309 17.18 1.22 2.66
N LYS A 310 18.49 1.00 2.79
CA LYS A 310 19.07 0.11 3.80
C LYS A 310 19.71 0.92 4.91
N MET A 311 19.49 0.54 6.16
CA MET A 311 20.09 1.19 7.32
C MET A 311 21.04 0.22 8.04
N VAL A 312 22.29 0.62 8.21
CA VAL A 312 23.34 -0.19 8.86
C VAL A 312 24.03 0.62 9.94
N PHE A 313 23.93 0.17 11.19
CA PHE A 313 24.62 0.74 12.32
C PHE A 313 26.14 0.49 12.23
N GLN A 314 26.89 1.56 12.45
CA GLN A 314 28.35 1.53 12.54
C GLN A 314 28.77 1.11 13.94
N LYS A 315 30.06 0.79 14.11
CA LYS A 315 30.61 0.45 15.43
C LYS A 315 30.62 1.68 16.35
N PRO A 316 30.26 1.52 17.64
CA PRO A 316 29.77 0.29 18.28
C PRO A 316 28.32 -0.06 17.87
N ILE A 317 28.11 -1.32 17.49
CA ILE A 317 26.80 -1.79 17.03
C ILE A 317 25.90 -1.98 18.26
N PRO A 318 24.73 -1.32 18.32
CA PRO A 318 23.79 -1.48 19.43
C PRO A 318 23.32 -2.94 19.54
N PHE A 319 23.38 -3.49 20.76
CA PHE A 319 22.84 -4.81 21.06
C PHE A 319 21.31 -4.75 21.14
N HIS A 320 20.62 -5.09 20.05
CA HIS A 320 19.18 -4.92 19.89
C HIS A 320 18.52 -6.14 19.20
N PRO A 321 17.28 -6.54 19.56
CA PRO A 321 16.57 -7.67 18.93
C PRO A 321 16.43 -7.57 17.40
N ASN A 322 16.22 -6.37 16.88
CA ASN A 322 16.00 -6.12 15.44
C ASN A 322 17.24 -5.64 14.67
N ILE A 323 18.44 -5.73 15.27
CA ILE A 323 19.69 -5.35 14.61
C ILE A 323 20.58 -6.58 14.50
N TYR A 324 20.96 -6.91 13.27
CA TYR A 324 21.85 -8.03 12.98
C TYR A 324 23.26 -7.78 13.53
N ALA A 325 24.06 -8.85 13.64
CA ALA A 325 25.45 -8.75 14.11
C ALA A 325 26.36 -7.92 13.18
N ASN A 326 25.97 -7.77 11.90
CA ASN A 326 26.63 -6.90 10.92
C ASN A 326 26.20 -5.42 11.05
N GLY A 327 25.24 -5.09 11.92
CA GLY A 327 24.69 -3.75 12.11
C GLY A 327 23.44 -3.44 11.28
N GLU A 328 23.03 -4.33 10.37
CA GLU A 328 21.84 -4.10 9.54
C GLU A 328 20.55 -4.13 10.37
N LEU A 329 19.69 -3.13 10.17
CA LEU A 329 18.42 -2.99 10.85
C LEU A 329 17.30 -3.72 10.08
N CYS A 330 16.50 -4.52 10.78
CA CYS A 330 15.38 -5.28 10.20
C CYS A 330 14.05 -4.87 10.85
N ILE A 331 13.28 -4.03 10.16
CA ILE A 331 11.94 -3.60 10.57
C ILE A 331 11.00 -3.54 9.36
N SER A 332 9.70 -3.74 9.58
CA SER A 332 8.68 -3.85 8.54
C SER A 332 8.68 -2.69 7.54
N ILE A 333 8.83 -1.44 8.01
CA ILE A 333 8.89 -0.25 7.13
C ILE A 333 10.05 -0.31 6.11
N LEU A 334 11.10 -1.09 6.36
CA LEU A 334 12.22 -1.28 5.43
C LEU A 334 12.10 -2.54 4.57
N HIS A 335 11.05 -3.34 4.76
CA HIS A 335 10.79 -4.50 3.90
C HIS A 335 10.22 -4.04 2.54
N PRO A 336 10.71 -4.58 1.42
CA PRO A 336 10.18 -4.28 0.09
C PRO A 336 8.66 -4.48 0.00
N PRO A 337 7.96 -3.75 -0.89
CA PRO A 337 6.50 -3.78 -1.02
C PRO A 337 5.91 -5.10 -1.59
N GLU A 338 6.67 -6.20 -1.57
CA GLU A 338 6.20 -7.50 -2.04
C GLU A 338 5.11 -8.07 -1.11
N GLU A 339 4.14 -8.80 -1.68
CA GLU A 339 3.17 -9.56 -0.88
C GLU A 339 3.91 -10.62 -0.07
N ASP A 340 3.74 -10.59 1.26
CA ASP A 340 4.30 -11.61 2.13
C ASP A 340 3.78 -12.97 1.70
N LYS A 341 4.68 -13.86 1.31
CA LYS A 341 4.31 -15.26 1.04
C LYS A 341 3.77 -15.96 2.28
N PHE A 342 4.03 -15.42 3.47
CA PHE A 342 3.67 -16.01 4.76
C PHE A 342 2.67 -15.18 5.57
N GLY A 343 2.24 -14.01 5.06
CA GLY A 343 1.16 -13.20 5.64
C GLY A 343 1.41 -12.63 7.04
N TYR A 344 2.66 -12.51 7.49
CA TYR A 344 2.98 -12.05 8.84
C TYR A 344 2.89 -10.52 9.01
N GLU A 345 2.99 -9.76 7.92
CA GLU A 345 2.93 -8.29 7.95
C GLU A 345 1.92 -7.77 6.92
N ALA A 346 1.13 -6.76 7.32
CA ALA A 346 0.21 -6.10 6.41
C ALA A 346 0.99 -5.28 5.36
N ALA A 347 0.45 -5.18 4.13
CA ALA A 347 1.08 -4.34 3.10
C ALA A 347 1.23 -2.87 3.52
N SER A 348 0.39 -2.39 4.43
CA SER A 348 0.47 -1.04 5.01
C SER A 348 1.62 -0.84 5.99
N GLU A 349 2.17 -1.91 6.57
CA GLU A 349 3.30 -1.87 7.51
C GLU A 349 4.65 -1.96 6.78
N ARG A 350 4.63 -2.34 5.50
CA ARG A 350 5.80 -2.42 4.63
C ARG A 350 6.19 -1.07 4.04
N TRP A 351 7.32 -1.06 3.33
CA TRP A 351 7.75 0.10 2.58
C TRP A 351 6.67 0.59 1.61
N SER A 352 6.41 1.89 1.64
CA SER A 352 5.58 2.59 0.66
C SER A 352 6.30 3.85 0.22
N PRO A 353 6.19 4.27 -1.05
CA PRO A 353 6.81 5.51 -1.55
C PRO A 353 6.41 6.80 -0.81
N VAL A 354 5.38 6.74 0.03
CA VAL A 354 4.94 7.84 0.91
C VAL A 354 5.90 8.04 2.10
N GLN A 355 6.64 7.01 2.49
CA GLN A 355 7.58 7.06 3.61
C GLN A 355 8.82 7.90 3.27
N THR A 356 9.32 8.63 4.26
CA THR A 356 10.47 9.54 4.13
C THR A 356 11.62 9.07 5.04
N PRO A 357 12.85 9.56 4.84
CA PRO A 357 13.95 9.28 5.78
C PRO A 357 13.60 9.64 7.22
N GLU A 358 12.83 10.71 7.41
CA GLU A 358 12.31 11.11 8.72
C GLU A 358 11.41 10.05 9.35
N THR A 359 10.41 9.53 8.61
CA THR A 359 9.51 8.51 9.15
C THR A 359 10.23 7.20 9.49
N ILE A 360 11.27 6.84 8.72
CA ILE A 360 12.15 5.72 9.04
C ILE A 360 12.84 5.96 10.38
N LEU A 361 13.50 7.11 10.57
CA LEU A 361 14.28 7.37 11.78
C LEU A 361 13.40 7.53 13.03
N LEU A 362 12.19 8.09 12.88
CA LEU A 362 11.19 8.10 13.97
C LEU A 362 10.77 6.68 14.36
N SER A 363 10.59 5.78 13.38
CA SER A 363 10.32 4.36 13.65
C SER A 363 11.50 3.70 14.37
N VAL A 364 12.74 4.05 14.04
CA VAL A 364 13.91 3.56 14.76
C VAL A 364 13.94 4.06 16.21
N ILE A 365 13.69 5.34 16.47
CA ILE A 365 13.65 5.85 17.85
C ILE A 365 12.58 5.12 18.67
N SER A 366 11.38 4.96 18.12
CA SER A 366 10.30 4.22 18.77
C SER A 366 10.70 2.76 19.06
N LEU A 367 11.48 2.13 18.18
CA LEU A 367 11.99 0.78 18.38
C LEU A 367 13.00 0.69 19.54
N PHE A 368 13.84 1.72 19.72
CA PHE A 368 14.76 1.78 20.86
C PHE A 368 14.02 2.00 22.19
N GLU A 369 12.92 2.73 22.20
CA GLU A 369 12.07 2.93 23.38
C GLU A 369 11.37 1.65 23.83
N ASP A 370 10.76 0.90 22.89
CA ASP A 370 10.17 -0.41 23.15
C ASP A 370 10.66 -1.47 22.15
N PRO A 371 11.71 -2.22 22.50
CA PRO A 371 12.27 -3.25 21.62
C PRO A 371 11.28 -4.38 21.32
N ASN A 372 11.15 -4.74 20.03
CA ASN A 372 10.23 -5.78 19.57
C ASN A 372 10.91 -7.17 19.48
N ASP A 373 10.31 -8.21 20.07
CA ASP A 373 10.81 -9.59 20.06
C ASP A 373 10.00 -10.59 19.21
N GLU A 374 9.00 -10.12 18.45
CA GLU A 374 8.16 -10.96 17.57
C GLU A 374 8.94 -11.48 16.35
N SER A 375 9.70 -10.60 15.69
CA SER A 375 10.52 -10.91 14.50
C SER A 375 11.97 -10.47 14.69
N PRO A 376 12.75 -11.15 15.56
CA PRO A 376 14.09 -10.70 15.92
C PRO A 376 15.15 -11.11 14.90
N ALA A 377 15.93 -10.12 14.44
CA ALA A 377 17.17 -10.31 13.70
C ALA A 377 18.28 -10.92 14.58
N ASN A 378 18.28 -10.60 15.87
CA ASN A 378 19.20 -11.10 16.88
C ASN A 378 18.44 -11.93 17.93
N VAL A 379 18.49 -13.25 17.74
CA VAL A 379 17.81 -14.23 18.59
C VAL A 379 18.29 -14.18 20.04
N GLU A 380 19.58 -13.89 20.26
CA GLU A 380 20.13 -13.78 21.62
C GLU A 380 19.56 -12.57 22.35
N ALA A 381 19.56 -11.40 21.71
CA ALA A 381 19.00 -10.18 22.27
C ALA A 381 17.51 -10.34 22.59
N ALA A 382 16.74 -10.96 21.71
CA ALA A 382 15.31 -11.25 21.93
C ALA A 382 15.06 -12.19 23.11
N ARG A 383 15.85 -13.27 23.23
CA ARG A 383 15.75 -14.19 24.38
C ARG A 383 16.04 -13.46 25.70
N LEU A 384 17.13 -12.69 25.75
CA LEU A 384 17.53 -11.95 26.94
C LEU A 384 16.51 -10.86 27.32
N LEU A 385 15.89 -10.20 26.32
CA LEU A 385 14.82 -9.23 26.55
C LEU A 385 13.58 -9.89 27.18
N ARG A 386 13.16 -11.06 26.69
CA ARG A 386 12.07 -11.83 27.30
C ARG A 386 12.38 -12.21 28.74
N GLU A 387 13.58 -12.71 29.01
CA GLU A 387 14.01 -13.05 30.37
C GLU A 387 14.04 -11.84 31.32
N GLU A 388 14.39 -10.64 30.83
CA GLU A 388 14.33 -9.42 31.63
C GLU A 388 12.89 -8.94 31.85
N ARG A 389 12.01 -9.01 30.84
CA ARG A 389 10.57 -8.72 30.98
C ARG A 389 9.90 -9.66 31.99
N GLU A 390 10.34 -10.92 32.05
CA GLU A 390 9.91 -11.91 33.05
C GLU A 390 10.63 -11.79 34.41
N GLY A 391 11.60 -10.89 34.55
CA GLY A 391 12.36 -10.67 35.79
C GLY A 391 13.39 -11.75 36.14
N LYS A 392 13.71 -12.66 35.21
CA LYS A 392 14.64 -13.78 35.41
C LYS A 392 16.11 -13.39 35.30
N SER A 393 16.41 -12.38 34.46
CA SER A 393 17.78 -11.93 34.20
C SER A 393 17.84 -10.41 34.01
N LYS A 394 18.99 -9.80 34.29
CA LYS A 394 19.28 -8.37 34.00
C LYS A 394 20.38 -8.21 32.95
N GLU A 395 20.71 -9.29 32.26
CA GLU A 395 21.82 -9.35 31.33
C GLU A 395 21.56 -8.52 30.06
N PHE A 396 20.31 -8.45 29.59
CA PHE A 396 19.93 -7.61 28.45
C PHE A 396 20.28 -6.15 28.72
N ARG A 397 19.73 -5.56 29.78
CA ARG A 397 20.07 -4.22 30.27
C ARG A 397 21.56 -4.00 30.44
N ARG A 398 22.29 -4.98 30.99
CA ARG A 398 23.75 -4.85 31.20
C ARG A 398 24.46 -4.68 29.86
N ARG A 399 24.10 -5.49 28.84
CA ARG A 399 24.67 -5.38 27.49
C ARG A 399 24.27 -4.08 26.80
N CYS A 400 23.01 -3.65 26.89
CA CYS A 400 22.57 -2.37 26.35
C CYS A 400 23.37 -1.20 26.94
N ARG A 401 23.53 -1.16 28.27
CA ARG A 401 24.35 -0.15 28.95
C ARG A 401 25.82 -0.17 28.56
N LYS A 402 26.37 -1.35 28.24
CA LYS A 402 27.73 -1.46 27.72
C LYS A 402 27.82 -0.80 26.34
N CYS A 403 26.90 -1.10 25.43
CA CYS A 403 26.85 -0.46 24.11
C CYS A 403 26.67 1.06 24.20
N VAL A 404 25.85 1.55 25.15
CA VAL A 404 25.69 2.99 25.40
C VAL A 404 27.03 3.64 25.79
N ARG A 405 27.76 3.08 26.76
CA ARG A 405 29.08 3.60 27.15
C ARG A 405 30.08 3.59 25.99
N GLU A 406 30.15 2.46 25.27
CA GLU A 406 31.00 2.34 24.09
C GLU A 406 30.63 3.41 23.03
N SER A 407 29.34 3.75 22.88
CA SER A 407 28.87 4.76 21.93
C SER A 407 29.27 6.19 22.28
N LEU A 408 29.49 6.45 23.57
CA LEU A 408 29.99 7.72 24.09
C LEU A 408 31.53 7.81 24.06
N GLY A 409 32.21 6.75 23.64
CA GLY A 409 33.67 6.65 23.71
C GLY A 409 34.20 6.40 25.13
N GLU A 410 33.34 5.92 26.03
CA GLU A 410 33.71 5.49 27.37
C GLU A 410 34.00 3.97 27.35
N ASP A 411 35.20 3.57 27.77
CA ASP A 411 35.72 2.19 27.66
C ASP A 411 34.86 1.07 28.31
#